data_AF-A0ABD3X3X4-F1
#
_entry.id   AF-A0ABD3X3X4-F1
#
_cell.length_a   1.000
_cell.length_b   1.000
_cell.length_c   1.000
_cell.angle_alpha   90.00
_cell.angle_beta   90.00
_cell.angle_gamma   90.00
#
_symmetry.space_group_name_H-M   'P 1'
#
loop_
_entity.id
_entity.type
_entity.pdbx_description
1 polymer ?
#
loop_
_entity_poly.entity_id
_entity_poly.type
_entity_poly.pdbx_seq_one_letter_code
_entity_poly.pdbx_strand_id
1 'polypeptide(L)'
;MKLFILFVLVGLSNVDGASIWGSISSILGFGDNNFDSPIQAVEDVSQECIHYAQSGSCEFYDCLEKRFPCGENSYNVKFGKHFCSKVARNIRLFSPNGQRYMNATNVCLTSNYIDLYQGSDATCKRIKDVGVNAIVTCQGIQTVEYPSFCQFVGDNTRAYWKIFDAADMSKMLSLNEPRVWRLLIEQGFECGTARLQRGVQGVIQRLKSVWDNIFG
;
A
#
# COMPACT_ATOMS: atom_id res chain seq x y z
N MET A 1 25.91 -22.80 12.28
CA MET A 1 25.04 -23.48 13.27
C MET A 1 23.59 -23.17 12.89
N LYS A 2 22.92 -24.14 12.23
CA LYS A 2 21.48 -24.21 11.85
C LYS A 2 20.90 -22.92 11.22
N LEU A 3 20.82 -22.77 9.89
CA LEU A 3 19.74 -23.33 9.07
C LEU A 3 20.10 -23.20 7.57
N PHE A 4 20.93 -24.10 7.05
CA PHE A 4 21.30 -24.16 5.61
C PHE A 4 21.27 -25.60 5.06
N ILE A 5 20.64 -26.52 5.80
CA ILE A 5 20.56 -27.94 5.44
C ILE A 5 19.10 -28.30 5.32
N LEU A 6 18.54 -28.15 4.12
CA LEU A 6 17.36 -28.90 3.68
C LEU A 6 17.28 -28.99 2.14
N PHE A 7 18.43 -29.02 1.45
CA PHE A 7 18.49 -29.19 -0.02
C PHE A 7 19.25 -30.43 -0.48
N VAL A 8 19.74 -31.25 0.44
CA VAL A 8 20.46 -32.49 0.11
C VAL A 8 19.95 -33.57 1.05
N LEU A 9 19.53 -34.71 0.48
CA LEU A 9 18.89 -35.88 1.10
C LEU A 9 17.36 -35.92 0.92
N VAL A 10 16.89 -36.18 -0.31
CA VAL A 10 16.25 -37.47 -0.68
C VAL A 10 16.26 -37.53 -2.22
N GLY A 11 17.24 -38.24 -2.77
CA GLY A 11 17.06 -38.94 -4.03
C GLY A 11 16.55 -40.35 -3.71
N LEU A 12 15.76 -40.91 -4.64
CA LEU A 12 15.20 -42.26 -4.69
C LEU A 12 13.81 -42.45 -4.06
N SER A 13 12.76 -42.26 -4.86
CA SER A 13 11.97 -43.38 -5.39
C SER A 13 10.85 -42.87 -6.30
N ASN A 14 10.77 -43.46 -7.50
CA ASN A 14 9.67 -43.32 -8.44
C ASN A 14 8.35 -43.69 -7.76
N VAL A 15 7.49 -42.71 -7.47
CA VAL A 15 6.07 -42.94 -7.22
C VAL A 15 5.32 -41.73 -7.75
N ASP A 16 4.33 -41.95 -8.61
CA ASP A 16 3.56 -40.94 -9.33
C ASP A 16 3.03 -39.83 -8.40
N GLY A 17 3.67 -38.66 -8.48
CA GLY A 17 3.52 -37.52 -7.56
C GLY A 17 2.24 -36.69 -7.73
N ALA A 18 1.16 -37.24 -8.27
CA ALA A 18 -0.06 -36.49 -8.57
C ALA A 18 -1.12 -36.52 -7.45
N SER A 19 -1.16 -37.53 -6.57
CA SER A 19 -2.29 -37.72 -5.65
C SER A 19 -2.06 -37.22 -4.21
N ILE A 20 -0.81 -37.12 -3.76
CA ILE A 20 -0.51 -36.82 -2.33
C ILE A 20 -0.40 -35.31 -2.09
N TRP A 21 0.01 -34.53 -3.10
CA TRP A 21 0.10 -33.06 -3.01
C TRP A 21 -1.26 -32.36 -2.95
N GLY A 22 -2.31 -32.95 -3.51
CA GLY A 22 -3.68 -32.42 -3.39
C GLY A 22 -4.23 -32.47 -1.96
N SER A 23 -3.77 -33.42 -1.13
CA SER A 23 -4.32 -33.65 0.21
C SER A 23 -3.57 -32.92 1.33
N ILE A 24 -2.32 -32.49 1.10
CA ILE A 24 -1.53 -31.73 2.09
C ILE A 24 -1.73 -30.21 1.92
N SER A 25 -2.04 -29.75 0.69
CA SER A 25 -2.38 -28.36 0.37
C SER A 25 -3.58 -27.83 1.17
N SER A 26 -4.61 -28.67 1.36
CA SER A 26 -5.82 -28.33 2.12
C SER A 26 -5.61 -28.26 3.64
N ILE A 27 -4.57 -28.91 4.17
CA ILE A 27 -4.29 -28.97 5.62
C ILE A 27 -3.39 -27.81 6.08
N LEU A 28 -2.55 -27.27 5.19
CA LEU A 28 -1.58 -26.21 5.54
C LEU A 28 -1.95 -24.81 5.07
N GLY A 29 -3.05 -24.61 4.32
CA GLY A 29 -3.50 -23.27 3.90
C GLY A 29 -2.49 -22.49 3.06
N PHE A 30 -1.49 -23.18 2.50
CA PHE A 30 -0.50 -22.62 1.59
C PHE A 30 -0.84 -23.04 0.17
N GLY A 31 -1.38 -22.10 -0.59
CA GLY A 31 -1.54 -22.19 -2.04
C GLY A 31 -3.00 -22.14 -2.49
N ASP A 32 -3.56 -20.95 -2.58
CA ASP A 32 -4.74 -20.72 -3.42
C ASP A 32 -4.31 -20.98 -4.87
N ASN A 33 -4.55 -22.20 -5.36
CA ASN A 33 -4.33 -22.60 -6.76
C ASN A 33 -5.19 -21.83 -7.79
N ASN A 34 -5.80 -20.71 -7.37
CA ASN A 34 -6.81 -19.94 -8.10
C ASN A 34 -6.49 -18.44 -8.18
N PHE A 35 -5.33 -17.97 -7.68
CA PHE A 35 -4.99 -16.53 -7.65
C PHE A 35 -4.89 -15.89 -9.05
N ASP A 36 -4.54 -16.71 -10.06
CA ASP A 36 -4.42 -16.31 -11.47
C ASP A 36 -5.61 -16.70 -12.34
N SER A 37 -6.59 -17.41 -11.79
CA SER A 37 -7.76 -17.83 -12.56
C SER A 37 -8.68 -16.64 -12.86
N PRO A 38 -9.25 -16.53 -14.07
CA PRO A 38 -10.23 -15.51 -14.38
C PRO A 38 -11.49 -15.66 -13.54
N ILE A 39 -11.88 -14.58 -12.87
CA ILE A 39 -13.13 -14.42 -12.13
C ILE A 39 -14.03 -13.56 -13.00
N GLN A 40 -15.17 -14.13 -13.38
CA GLN A 40 -16.22 -13.37 -14.07
C GLN A 40 -16.90 -12.43 -13.08
N ALA A 41 -17.30 -11.24 -13.55
CA ALA A 41 -18.07 -10.32 -12.75
C ALA A 41 -19.39 -10.98 -12.28
N VAL A 42 -19.61 -10.99 -10.98
CA VAL A 42 -20.80 -11.62 -10.36
C VAL A 42 -22.01 -10.69 -10.35
N GLU A 43 -21.75 -9.38 -10.26
CA GLU A 43 -22.77 -8.33 -10.30
C GLU A 43 -22.59 -7.49 -11.56
N ASP A 44 -23.55 -6.61 -11.88
CA ASP A 44 -23.41 -5.59 -12.93
C ASP A 44 -22.59 -4.38 -12.45
N VAL A 45 -22.18 -3.53 -13.40
CA VAL A 45 -21.43 -2.31 -13.06
C VAL A 45 -22.37 -1.33 -12.36
N SER A 46 -22.08 -1.00 -11.11
CA SER A 46 -22.85 -0.02 -10.35
C SER A 46 -22.28 1.40 -10.49
N GLN A 47 -23.13 2.36 -10.85
CA GLN A 47 -22.76 3.78 -10.89
C GLN A 47 -22.44 4.33 -9.50
N GLU A 48 -23.08 3.81 -8.46
CA GLU A 48 -22.78 4.18 -7.07
C GLU A 48 -21.36 3.73 -6.69
N CYS A 49 -20.96 2.53 -7.11
CA CYS A 49 -19.60 2.02 -6.88
C CYS A 49 -18.54 2.84 -7.64
N ILE A 50 -18.83 3.27 -8.87
CA ILE A 50 -17.97 4.20 -9.60
C ILE A 50 -17.86 5.53 -8.85
N HIS A 51 -18.96 6.06 -8.33
CA HIS A 51 -18.94 7.27 -7.53
C HIS A 51 -18.13 7.11 -6.23
N TYR A 52 -18.21 5.97 -5.55
CA TYR A 52 -17.33 5.68 -4.41
C TYR A 52 -15.85 5.70 -4.80
N ALA A 53 -15.51 5.12 -5.96
CA ALA A 53 -14.14 5.18 -6.47
C ALA A 53 -13.67 6.62 -6.75
N GLN A 54 -14.51 7.44 -7.38
CA GLN A 54 -14.19 8.82 -7.74
C GLN A 54 -14.12 9.76 -6.53
N SER A 55 -14.84 9.45 -5.45
CA SER A 55 -14.84 10.23 -4.21
C SER A 55 -13.83 9.74 -3.17
N GLY A 56 -13.10 8.64 -3.43
CA GLY A 56 -12.13 8.08 -2.50
C GLY A 56 -12.76 7.38 -1.30
N SER A 57 -14.01 6.93 -1.43
CA SER A 57 -14.76 6.25 -0.38
C SER A 57 -14.30 4.80 -0.22
N CYS A 58 -14.22 4.33 1.04
CA CYS A 58 -13.72 3.00 1.35
C CYS A 58 -14.72 1.88 1.01
N GLU A 59 -16.00 2.24 0.86
CA GLU A 59 -17.09 1.40 0.41
C GLU A 59 -16.84 0.85 -1.00
N PHE A 60 -16.03 1.54 -1.81
CA PHE A 60 -15.60 1.03 -3.12
C PHE A 60 -14.95 -0.37 -3.03
N TYR A 61 -14.17 -0.65 -1.99
CA TYR A 61 -13.53 -1.96 -1.84
C TYR A 61 -14.54 -3.09 -1.62
N ASP A 62 -15.71 -2.79 -1.03
CA ASP A 62 -16.79 -3.76 -0.89
C ASP A 62 -17.47 -4.01 -2.24
N CYS A 63 -17.68 -2.96 -3.05
CA CYS A 63 -18.15 -3.12 -4.42
C CYS A 63 -17.20 -3.99 -5.26
N LEU A 64 -15.90 -3.74 -5.13
CA LEU A 64 -14.88 -4.46 -5.89
C LEU A 64 -14.87 -5.95 -5.51
N GLU A 65 -14.95 -6.26 -4.22
CA GLU A 65 -14.99 -7.64 -3.73
C GLU A 65 -16.30 -8.36 -4.08
N LYS A 66 -17.44 -7.68 -4.04
CA LYS A 66 -18.73 -8.26 -4.48
C LYS A 66 -18.73 -8.59 -5.97
N ARG A 67 -18.18 -7.70 -6.80
CA ARG A 67 -18.11 -7.91 -8.25
C ARG A 67 -17.10 -8.99 -8.62
N PHE A 68 -15.92 -8.99 -7.98
CA PHE A 68 -14.85 -9.95 -8.22
C PHE A 68 -14.41 -10.60 -6.89
N PRO A 69 -15.11 -11.65 -6.43
CA PRO A 69 -14.85 -12.26 -5.14
C PRO A 69 -13.52 -13.03 -5.14
N CYS A 70 -12.54 -12.45 -4.45
CA CYS A 70 -11.22 -13.03 -4.20
C CYS A 70 -11.11 -13.68 -2.82
N GLY A 71 -12.15 -13.53 -1.99
CA GLY A 71 -12.27 -14.09 -0.65
C GLY A 71 -11.83 -13.11 0.44
N GLU A 72 -12.16 -13.42 1.69
CA GLU A 72 -11.88 -12.55 2.85
C GLU A 72 -10.38 -12.31 3.10
N ASN A 73 -9.52 -13.15 2.51
CA ASN A 73 -8.08 -13.02 2.56
C ASN A 73 -7.49 -12.22 1.38
N SER A 74 -8.34 -11.66 0.51
CA SER A 74 -7.92 -10.89 -0.66
C SER A 74 -7.16 -9.63 -0.27
N TYR A 75 -6.33 -9.17 -1.21
CA TYR A 75 -5.61 -7.91 -1.10
C TYR A 75 -6.56 -6.73 -0.83
N ASN A 76 -7.70 -6.71 -1.52
CA ASN A 76 -8.67 -5.61 -1.53
C ASN A 76 -9.22 -5.36 -0.13
N VAL A 77 -9.59 -6.44 0.56
CA VAL A 77 -10.16 -6.41 1.90
C VAL A 77 -9.07 -6.19 2.95
N LYS A 78 -8.00 -7.00 2.91
CA LYS A 78 -6.96 -6.96 3.96
C LYS A 78 -6.09 -5.71 3.94
N PHE A 79 -5.89 -5.11 2.76
CA PHE A 79 -5.01 -3.96 2.59
C PHE A 79 -5.80 -2.73 2.17
N GLY A 80 -6.46 -2.76 1.01
CA GLY A 80 -7.18 -1.61 0.46
C GLY A 80 -8.20 -1.02 1.44
N LYS A 81 -9.22 -1.81 1.80
CA LYS A 81 -10.28 -1.40 2.74
C LYS A 81 -9.73 -1.09 4.11
N HIS A 82 -8.82 -1.91 4.64
CA HIS A 82 -8.22 -1.74 5.96
C HIS A 82 -7.54 -0.37 6.11
N PHE A 83 -6.60 -0.04 5.22
CA PHE A 83 -5.87 1.21 5.28
C PHE A 83 -6.78 2.40 4.96
N CYS A 84 -7.66 2.30 3.96
CA CYS A 84 -8.64 3.35 3.68
C CYS A 84 -9.48 3.68 4.92
N SER A 85 -10.00 2.65 5.60
CA SER A 85 -10.82 2.83 6.80
C SER A 85 -10.02 3.39 7.97
N LYS A 86 -8.73 3.06 8.11
CA LYS A 86 -7.85 3.70 9.10
C LYS A 86 -7.67 5.19 8.79
N VAL A 87 -7.48 5.55 7.53
CA VAL A 87 -7.38 6.95 7.10
C VAL A 87 -8.66 7.70 7.44
N ALA A 88 -9.83 7.20 7.01
CA ALA A 88 -11.12 7.82 7.27
C ALA A 88 -11.37 8.07 8.77
N ARG A 89 -11.04 7.08 9.63
CA ARG A 89 -11.21 7.21 11.09
C ARG A 89 -10.28 8.23 11.74
N ASN A 90 -9.09 8.43 11.18
CA ASN A 90 -8.06 9.30 11.76
C ASN A 90 -7.88 10.61 11.00
N ILE A 91 -8.66 10.88 9.95
CA ILE A 91 -8.47 12.03 9.05
C ILE A 91 -8.45 13.36 9.83
N ARG A 92 -9.27 13.49 10.88
CA ARG A 92 -9.32 14.68 11.73
C ARG A 92 -8.05 14.95 12.55
N LEU A 93 -7.14 13.98 12.65
CA LEU A 93 -5.84 14.16 13.32
C LEU A 93 -4.80 14.82 12.41
N PHE A 94 -5.05 14.84 11.10
CA PHE A 94 -4.18 15.52 10.14
C PHE A 94 -4.45 17.02 10.14
N SER A 95 -3.43 17.81 9.83
CA SER A 95 -3.58 19.23 9.53
C SER A 95 -4.50 19.45 8.33
N PRO A 96 -5.03 20.66 8.10
CA PRO A 96 -5.89 20.92 6.93
C PRO A 96 -5.23 20.52 5.59
N ASN A 97 -3.92 20.77 5.44
CA ASN A 97 -3.16 20.30 4.28
C ASN A 97 -3.02 18.77 4.25
N GLY A 98 -2.80 18.15 5.42
CA GLY A 98 -2.71 16.68 5.51
C GLY A 98 -4.03 15.98 5.18
N GLN A 99 -5.16 16.57 5.55
CA GLN A 99 -6.49 16.07 5.18
C GLN A 99 -6.71 16.11 3.68
N ARG A 100 -6.38 17.25 3.04
CA ARG A 100 -6.42 17.39 1.58
C ARG A 100 -5.53 16.37 0.88
N TYR A 101 -4.29 16.21 1.35
CA TYR A 101 -3.34 15.23 0.83
C TYR A 101 -3.91 13.81 0.90
N MET A 102 -4.36 13.37 2.08
CA MET A 102 -4.89 12.01 2.26
C MET A 102 -6.16 11.74 1.47
N ASN A 103 -7.07 12.73 1.36
CA ASN A 103 -8.27 12.61 0.52
C ASN A 103 -7.90 12.48 -0.95
N ALA A 104 -6.98 13.30 -1.46
CA ALA A 104 -6.50 13.23 -2.83
C ALA A 104 -5.80 11.90 -3.13
N THR A 105 -4.98 11.41 -2.19
CA THR A 105 -4.37 10.08 -2.29
C THR A 105 -5.43 8.98 -2.36
N ASN A 106 -6.44 8.99 -1.48
CA ASN A 106 -7.51 7.99 -1.50
C ASN A 106 -8.29 8.01 -2.82
N VAL A 107 -8.68 9.19 -3.31
CA VAL A 107 -9.34 9.35 -4.62
C VAL A 107 -8.49 8.76 -5.74
N CYS A 108 -7.19 9.05 -5.77
CA CYS A 108 -6.28 8.48 -6.77
C CYS A 108 -6.21 6.95 -6.67
N LEU A 109 -6.05 6.41 -5.45
CA LEU A 109 -5.94 4.98 -5.21
C LEU A 109 -7.17 4.22 -5.72
N THR A 110 -8.37 4.68 -5.37
CA THR A 110 -9.61 4.02 -5.76
C THR A 110 -9.94 4.24 -7.23
N SER A 111 -9.63 5.41 -7.80
CA SER A 111 -9.89 5.70 -9.23
C SER A 111 -9.08 4.81 -10.18
N ASN A 112 -7.90 4.34 -9.78
CA ASN A 112 -7.09 3.41 -10.58
C ASN A 112 -7.78 2.05 -10.83
N TYR A 113 -8.83 1.73 -10.06
CA TYR A 113 -9.59 0.50 -10.24
C TYR A 113 -10.78 0.64 -11.20
N ILE A 114 -11.15 1.84 -11.65
CA ILE A 114 -12.39 2.06 -12.42
C ILE A 114 -12.40 1.22 -13.70
N ASP A 115 -11.33 1.24 -14.48
CA ASP A 115 -11.23 0.46 -15.72
C ASP A 115 -11.31 -1.05 -15.46
N LEU A 116 -10.71 -1.52 -14.37
CA LEU A 116 -10.81 -2.92 -13.96
C LEU A 116 -12.25 -3.25 -13.52
N TYR A 117 -12.88 -2.37 -12.75
CA TYR A 117 -14.24 -2.55 -12.25
C TYR A 117 -15.27 -2.60 -13.39
N GLN A 118 -15.08 -1.81 -14.45
CA GLN A 118 -15.96 -1.81 -15.62
C GLN A 118 -15.78 -3.05 -16.53
N GLY A 119 -14.69 -3.80 -16.35
CA GLY A 119 -14.44 -5.04 -17.09
C GLY A 119 -15.44 -6.16 -16.80
N SER A 120 -15.50 -7.14 -17.69
CA SER A 120 -16.29 -8.38 -17.53
C SER A 120 -15.63 -9.40 -16.60
N ASP A 121 -14.31 -9.34 -16.48
CA ASP A 121 -13.51 -10.32 -15.74
C ASP A 121 -12.22 -9.71 -15.16
N ALA A 122 -11.72 -10.34 -14.12
CA ALA A 122 -10.45 -10.01 -13.48
C ALA A 122 -9.84 -11.24 -12.80
N THR A 123 -8.55 -11.20 -12.49
CA THR A 123 -7.92 -12.19 -11.59
C THR A 123 -7.57 -11.51 -10.28
N CYS A 124 -7.51 -12.26 -9.17
CA CYS A 124 -7.09 -11.69 -7.89
C CYS A 124 -5.68 -11.10 -7.95
N LYS A 125 -4.79 -11.72 -8.74
CA LYS A 125 -3.49 -11.14 -9.07
C LYS A 125 -3.62 -9.78 -9.74
N ARG A 126 -4.44 -9.64 -10.78
CA ARG A 126 -4.61 -8.37 -11.50
C ARG A 126 -5.14 -7.28 -10.55
N ILE A 127 -6.08 -7.63 -9.67
CA ILE A 127 -6.64 -6.67 -8.70
C ILE A 127 -5.57 -6.24 -7.69
N LYS A 128 -4.75 -7.18 -7.18
CA LYS A 128 -3.58 -6.85 -6.34
C LYS A 128 -2.59 -5.95 -7.08
N ASP A 129 -2.28 -6.28 -8.33
CA ASP A 129 -1.31 -5.53 -9.14
C ASP A 129 -1.77 -4.09 -9.40
N VAL A 130 -3.06 -3.87 -9.69
CA VAL A 130 -3.64 -2.52 -9.80
C VAL A 130 -3.47 -1.75 -8.50
N GLY A 131 -3.73 -2.38 -7.34
CA GLY A 131 -3.57 -1.74 -6.05
C GLY A 131 -2.13 -1.38 -5.70
N VAL A 132 -1.20 -2.30 -5.96
CA VAL A 132 0.23 -2.06 -5.74
C VAL A 132 0.75 -0.96 -6.68
N ASN A 133 0.33 -0.98 -7.94
CA ASN A 133 0.68 0.08 -8.89
C ASN A 133 0.12 1.42 -8.43
N ALA A 134 -1.15 1.47 -8.01
CA ALA A 134 -1.78 2.66 -7.48
C ALA A 134 -1.05 3.19 -6.24
N ILE A 135 -0.57 2.32 -5.34
CA ILE A 135 0.28 2.74 -4.22
C ILE A 135 1.54 3.44 -4.73
N VAL A 136 2.23 2.86 -5.70
CA VAL A 136 3.48 3.41 -6.24
C VAL A 136 3.27 4.73 -6.98
N THR A 137 2.12 4.93 -7.63
CA THR A 137 1.83 6.14 -8.41
C THR A 137 1.13 7.23 -7.61
N CYS A 138 0.23 6.87 -6.69
CA CYS A 138 -0.58 7.82 -5.92
C CYS A 138 0.06 8.22 -4.59
N GLN A 139 0.99 7.43 -4.04
CA GLN A 139 1.78 7.90 -2.91
C GLN A 139 2.79 8.93 -3.38
N GLY A 140 2.86 10.07 -2.70
CA GLY A 140 3.76 11.15 -3.10
C GLY A 140 3.19 12.08 -4.16
N ILE A 141 1.87 12.07 -4.43
CA ILE A 141 1.23 13.11 -5.25
C ILE A 141 1.64 14.47 -4.74
N GLN A 142 2.41 15.18 -5.57
CA GLN A 142 2.83 16.55 -5.34
C GLN A 142 2.25 17.41 -6.45
N THR A 143 1.51 18.43 -6.07
CA THR A 143 1.03 19.47 -6.97
C THR A 143 1.36 20.82 -6.34
N VAL A 144 1.02 21.91 -7.03
CA VAL A 144 1.08 23.27 -6.43
C VAL A 144 0.21 23.35 -5.17
N GLU A 145 -0.82 22.50 -5.06
CA GLU A 145 -1.78 22.47 -3.96
C GLU A 145 -1.39 21.51 -2.82
N TYR A 146 -0.56 20.50 -3.10
CA TYR A 146 -0.21 19.44 -2.14
C TYR A 146 1.26 19.50 -1.72
N PRO A 147 1.55 19.44 -0.40
CA PRO A 147 2.93 19.38 0.08
C PRO A 147 3.63 18.12 -0.47
N SER A 148 4.96 18.19 -0.61
CA SER A 148 5.75 16.98 -0.87
C SER A 148 5.50 15.94 0.23
N PHE A 149 5.70 14.66 -0.07
CA PHE A 149 5.51 13.58 0.90
C PHE A 149 6.25 13.85 2.23
N CYS A 150 7.49 14.38 2.15
CA CYS A 150 8.29 14.67 3.33
C CYS A 150 7.77 15.82 4.18
N GLN A 151 7.20 16.85 3.55
CA GLN A 151 6.54 17.92 4.27
C GLN A 151 5.24 17.40 4.90
N PHE A 152 4.45 16.64 4.14
CA PHE A 152 3.23 16.00 4.65
C PHE A 152 3.51 15.13 5.89
N VAL A 153 4.46 14.19 5.82
CA VAL A 153 4.82 13.32 6.95
C VAL A 153 5.42 14.13 8.09
N GLY A 154 6.22 15.15 7.81
CA GLY A 154 6.78 16.05 8.83
C GLY A 154 5.70 16.78 9.63
N ASP A 155 4.73 17.37 8.94
CA ASP A 155 3.64 18.14 9.54
C ASP A 155 2.58 17.24 10.22
N ASN A 156 2.51 15.96 9.84
CA ASN A 156 1.47 15.03 10.28
C ASN A 156 2.02 13.77 10.95
N THR A 157 3.26 13.78 11.46
CA THR A 157 3.98 12.58 11.91
C THR A 157 3.14 11.70 12.83
N ARG A 158 2.53 12.27 13.87
CA ARG A 158 1.70 11.51 14.83
C ARG A 158 0.46 10.88 14.19
N ALA A 159 -0.22 11.62 13.31
CA ALA A 159 -1.41 11.13 12.62
C ALA A 159 -1.04 10.01 11.63
N TYR A 160 0.05 10.19 10.90
CA TYR A 160 0.58 9.20 9.96
C TYR A 160 0.96 7.89 10.66
N TRP A 161 1.65 7.95 11.80
CA TRP A 161 2.00 6.76 12.60
C TRP A 161 0.78 6.03 13.18
N LYS A 162 -0.37 6.70 13.34
CA LYS A 162 -1.62 6.01 13.71
C LYS A 162 -2.21 5.21 12.56
N ILE A 163 -1.92 5.57 11.31
CA ILE A 163 -2.33 4.80 10.13
C ILE A 163 -1.47 3.56 9.97
N PHE A 164 -0.16 3.69 10.19
CA PHE A 164 0.84 2.63 10.01
C PHE A 164 1.47 2.24 11.35
N ASP A 165 0.69 1.58 12.21
CA ASP A 165 1.21 1.12 13.51
C ASP A 165 2.03 -0.18 13.37
N ALA A 166 2.59 -0.67 14.47
CA ALA A 166 3.44 -1.87 14.46
C ALA A 166 2.70 -3.13 13.95
N ALA A 167 1.39 -3.24 14.20
CA ALA A 167 0.61 -4.37 13.69
C ALA A 167 0.42 -4.26 12.17
N ASP A 168 0.28 -3.05 11.65
CA ASP A 168 0.21 -2.80 10.21
C ASP A 168 1.54 -3.04 9.49
N MET A 169 2.67 -2.80 10.14
CA MET A 169 3.98 -3.12 9.57
C MET A 169 4.09 -4.62 9.29
N SER A 170 3.61 -5.47 10.20
CA SER A 170 3.55 -6.92 9.97
C SER A 170 2.64 -7.27 8.79
N LYS A 171 1.50 -6.59 8.64
CA LYS A 171 0.63 -6.76 7.45
C LYS A 171 1.36 -6.35 6.18
N MET A 172 2.02 -5.20 6.14
CA MET A 172 2.80 -4.75 4.98
C MET A 172 3.93 -5.72 4.63
N LEU A 173 4.59 -6.32 5.61
CA LEU A 173 5.58 -7.38 5.39
C LEU A 173 4.93 -8.63 4.77
N SER A 174 3.74 -9.02 5.25
CA SER A 174 3.00 -10.17 4.71
C SER A 174 2.51 -9.98 3.27
N LEU A 175 2.46 -8.73 2.77
CA LEU A 175 2.12 -8.45 1.36
C LEU A 175 3.14 -9.07 0.39
N ASN A 176 4.38 -9.27 0.86
CA ASN A 176 5.52 -9.77 0.10
C ASN A 176 5.70 -9.02 -1.23
N GLU A 177 5.60 -7.68 -1.20
CA GLU A 177 5.73 -6.82 -2.39
C GLU A 177 6.94 -5.90 -2.30
N PRO A 178 8.05 -6.21 -3.00
CA PRO A 178 9.26 -5.39 -2.95
C PRO A 178 9.07 -3.98 -3.49
N ARG A 179 8.09 -3.76 -4.38
CA ARG A 179 7.83 -2.43 -4.97
C ARG A 179 7.37 -1.41 -3.93
N VAL A 180 6.48 -1.82 -3.03
CA VAL A 180 6.00 -0.97 -1.93
C VAL A 180 7.12 -0.69 -0.93
N TRP A 181 7.92 -1.70 -0.59
CA TRP A 181 9.06 -1.51 0.32
C TRP A 181 10.12 -0.59 -0.26
N ARG A 182 10.44 -0.73 -1.55
CA ARG A 182 11.37 0.16 -2.24
C ARG A 182 10.91 1.61 -2.14
N LEU A 183 9.65 1.88 -2.46
CA LEU A 183 9.04 3.20 -2.36
C LEU A 183 9.15 3.79 -0.95
N LEU A 184 8.78 3.01 0.07
CA LEU A 184 8.84 3.47 1.47
C LEU A 184 10.28 3.78 1.90
N ILE A 185 11.25 2.96 1.47
CA ILE A 185 12.67 3.17 1.76
C ILE A 185 13.18 4.43 1.03
N GLU A 186 12.89 4.58 -0.25
CA GLU A 186 13.27 5.73 -1.07
C GLU A 186 12.71 7.02 -0.47
N GLN A 187 11.41 7.06 -0.18
CA GLN A 187 10.78 8.20 0.49
C GLN A 187 11.40 8.47 1.88
N GLY A 188 11.70 7.42 2.65
CA GLY A 188 12.39 7.55 3.93
C GLY A 188 13.76 8.21 3.81
N PHE A 189 14.57 7.78 2.84
CA PHE A 189 15.88 8.38 2.54
C PHE A 189 15.76 9.83 2.05
N GLU A 190 14.83 10.11 1.15
CA GLU A 190 14.57 11.47 0.65
C GLU A 190 14.18 12.41 1.79
N CYS A 191 13.28 11.97 2.68
CA CYS A 191 12.88 12.78 3.82
C CYS A 191 14.00 12.96 4.85
N GLY A 192 14.81 11.92 5.08
CA GLY A 192 15.98 11.98 5.96
C GLY A 192 17.03 12.97 5.46
N THR A 193 17.39 12.88 4.19
CA THR A 193 18.38 13.76 3.54
C THR A 193 17.90 15.21 3.50
N ALA A 194 16.64 15.46 3.15
CA ALA A 194 16.04 16.79 3.19
C ALA A 194 16.05 17.39 4.61
N ARG A 195 15.83 16.58 5.64
CA ARG A 195 15.90 17.03 7.04
C ARG A 195 17.33 17.39 7.46
N LEU A 196 18.32 16.58 7.07
CA LEU A 196 19.74 16.88 7.31
C LEU A 196 20.18 18.17 6.61
N GLN A 197 19.82 18.34 5.34
CA GLN A 197 20.15 19.56 4.58
C GLN A 197 19.56 20.81 5.23
N ARG A 198 18.28 20.77 5.65
CA ARG A 198 17.68 21.90 6.39
C ARG A 198 18.38 22.18 7.71
N GLY A 199 18.83 21.14 8.43
CA GLY A 199 19.62 21.28 9.65
C GLY A 199 20.95 21.99 9.41
N VAL A 200 21.71 21.56 8.39
CA VAL A 200 22.99 22.17 8.00
C VAL A 200 22.79 23.62 7.57
N GLN A 201 21.79 23.91 6.73
CA GLN A 201 21.47 25.27 6.30
C GLN A 201 21.08 26.16 7.49
N GLY A 202 20.33 25.64 8.47
CA GLY A 202 20.00 26.36 9.69
C GLY A 202 21.22 26.71 10.54
N VAL A 203 22.21 25.80 10.64
CA VAL A 203 23.48 26.08 11.33
C VAL A 203 24.28 27.13 10.58
N ILE A 204 24.41 27.02 9.26
CA ILE A 204 25.11 28.00 8.42
C ILE A 204 24.49 29.39 8.58
N GLN A 205 23.16 29.51 8.55
CA GLN A 205 22.48 30.80 8.72
C GLN A 205 22.73 31.40 10.11
N ARG A 206 22.75 30.59 11.16
CA ARG A 206 23.10 31.07 12.52
C ARG A 206 24.54 31.54 12.60
N LEU A 207 25.48 30.77 12.05
CA LEU A 207 26.88 31.16 12.00
C LEU A 207 27.08 32.45 11.22
N LYS A 208 26.38 32.60 10.09
CA LYS A 208 26.39 33.83 9.30
C LYS A 208 25.85 35.02 10.11
N SER A 209 24.71 34.87 10.79
CA SER A 209 24.18 35.94 11.64
C SER A 209 25.10 36.32 12.80
N VAL A 210 25.83 35.35 13.37
CA VAL A 210 26.81 35.62 14.43
C VAL A 210 28.02 36.34 13.85
N TRP A 211 28.50 35.91 12.69
CA TRP A 211 29.60 36.57 11.98
C TRP A 211 29.27 38.02 11.64
N ASP A 212 28.10 38.27 11.05
CA ASP A 212 27.63 39.60 10.68
C ASP A 212 27.44 40.50 11.92
N ASN A 213 27.08 39.95 13.09
CA ASN A 213 26.97 40.72 14.34
C ASN A 213 28.32 41.03 15.02
N ILE A 214 29.35 40.22 14.79
CA ILE A 214 30.67 40.40 15.42
C ILE A 214 31.60 41.22 14.52
N PHE A 215 31.50 41.04 13.21
CA PHE A 215 32.46 41.59 12.23
C PHE A 215 31.81 42.44 11.13
N GLY A 216 30.49 42.61 11.15
CA GLY A 216 29.73 43.44 10.21
C GLY A 216 29.39 44.83 10.73
#